data_AF-A0A0Q6GNW8-F1
#
_entry.id   AF-A0A0Q6GNW8-F1
#
_cell.length_a   1.000
_cell.length_b   1.000
_cell.length_c   1.000
_cell.angle_alpha   90.00
_cell.angle_beta   90.00
_cell.angle_gamma   90.00
#
_symmetry.space_group_name_H-M   'P 1'
#
loop_
_entity.id
_entity.type
_entity.pdbx_description
1 polymer ?
#
loop_
_entity_poly.entity_id
_entity_poly.type
_entity_poly.pdbx_seq_one_letter_code
_entity_poly.pdbx_strand_id
1 'polypeptide(L)' 'MMPVTVKMSSWRQGQLLREPTLLTAVGLRETLLKALDYDEARVNFVCRQVEETGRYELGGIRGDLTTMIEKILHS' A
#
# COMPACT_ATOMS: atom_id res chain seq x y z
N MET A 1 -17.87 -8.32 -2.36
CA MET A 1 -16.39 -8.27 -2.34
C MET A 1 -15.96 -8.47 -0.89
N MET A 2 -15.10 -9.44 -0.57
CA MET A 2 -14.69 -9.68 0.83
C MET A 2 -13.93 -8.46 1.37
N PRO A 3 -14.11 -8.11 2.66
CA PRO A 3 -13.32 -7.05 3.27
C PRO A 3 -11.85 -7.46 3.27
N VAL A 4 -11.04 -6.76 2.49
CA VAL A 4 -9.59 -6.94 2.48
C VAL A 4 -8.98 -5.96 3.46
N THR A 5 -8.32 -6.49 4.48
CA THR A 5 -7.43 -5.71 5.34
C THR A 5 -6.03 -5.76 4.75
N VAL A 6 -5.38 -4.60 4.65
CA VAL A 6 -4.01 -4.48 4.20
C VAL A 6 -3.13 -3.91 5.30
N LYS A 7 -1.87 -4.30 5.31
CA LYS A 7 -0.82 -3.76 6.16
C LYS A 7 0.07 -2.88 5.29
N MET A 8 0.22 -1.62 5.67
CA MET A 8 1.09 -0.66 4.98
C MET A 8 2.28 -0.32 5.87
N SER A 9 3.49 -0.54 5.37
CA SER A 9 4.75 -0.29 6.09
C SER A 9 5.66 0.64 5.30
N SER A 10 6.37 1.52 5.98
CA SER A 10 7.28 2.48 5.37
C SER A 10 8.71 2.12 5.74
N TRP A 11 9.54 1.95 4.72
CA TRP A 11 10.92 1.47 4.82
C TRP A 11 11.88 2.53 4.29
N ARG A 12 13.02 2.67 4.93
CA ARG A 12 14.14 3.47 4.44
C ARG A 12 15.42 2.69 4.64
N GLN A 13 16.17 2.46 3.55
CA GLN A 13 17.43 1.72 3.60
C GLN A 13 17.31 0.35 4.31
N GLY A 14 16.21 -0.37 4.06
CA GLY A 14 15.93 -1.67 4.69
C GLY A 14 15.49 -1.61 6.16
N GLN A 15 15.36 -0.42 6.75
CA GLN A 15 14.85 -0.24 8.11
C GLN A 15 13.39 0.22 8.09
N LEU A 16 12.57 -0.41 8.92
CA LEU A 16 11.19 0.00 9.14
C LEU A 16 11.17 1.32 9.92
N LEU A 17 10.53 2.34 9.35
CA LEU A 17 10.51 3.69 9.93
C LEU A 17 9.53 3.83 11.12
N ARG A 18 8.45 3.04 11.10
CA ARG A 18 7.37 3.09 12.09
C ARG A 18 6.54 1.82 12.06
N GLU A 19 5.70 1.63 13.07
CA GLU A 19 4.74 0.53 13.10
C GLU A 19 3.86 0.52 11.83
N PRO A 20 3.63 -0.65 11.22
CA PRO A 20 2.76 -0.75 10.05
C PRO A 20 1.33 -0.36 10.38
N THR A 21 0.70 0.37 9.47
CA THR A 21 -0.70 0.77 9.61
C THR A 21 -1.60 -0.26 8.95
N LEU A 22 -2.66 -0.68 9.65
CA LEU A 22 -3.71 -1.52 9.10
C LEU A 22 -4.78 -0.64 8.44
N LEU A 23 -5.11 -0.96 7.18
CA LEU A 23 -6.10 -0.22 6.41
C LEU A 23 -7.14 -1.19 5.84
N THR A 24 -8.38 -0.73 5.70
CA THR A 24 -9.36 -1.38 4.84
C THR A 24 -9.03 -1.10 3.37
N ALA A 25 -9.68 -1.80 2.44
CA ALA A 25 -9.59 -1.49 1.01
C ALA A 25 -9.94 -0.01 0.69
N VAL A 26 -10.95 0.55 1.37
CA VAL A 26 -11.34 1.97 1.22
C VAL A 26 -10.23 2.88 1.76
N GLY A 27 -9.72 2.61 2.96
CA GLY A 27 -8.65 3.40 3.56
C GLY A 27 -7.34 3.35 2.75
N LEU A 28 -7.04 2.20 2.13
CA LEU A 28 -5.92 2.07 1.19
C LEU A 28 -6.13 3.00 -0.02
N ARG A 29 -7.30 2.95 -0.66
CA ARG A 29 -7.60 3.78 -1.84
C ARG A 29 -7.46 5.27 -1.52
N GLU A 30 -8.05 5.73 -0.43
CA GLU A 30 -7.98 7.15 -0.01
C GLU A 30 -6.54 7.58 0.30
N THR A 31 -5.76 6.70 0.94
CA THR A 31 -4.34 6.94 1.24
C THR A 31 -3.53 7.06 -0.05
N LEU A 32 -3.73 6.15 -1.00
CA LEU A 32 -3.01 6.15 -2.27
C LEU A 32 -3.39 7.35 -3.15
N LEU A 33 -4.66 7.78 -3.16
CA LEU A 33 -5.07 8.99 -3.87
C LEU A 33 -4.27 10.21 -3.39
N LYS A 34 -4.09 10.37 -2.08
CA LYS A 34 -3.28 11.47 -1.54
C LYS A 34 -1.79 11.29 -1.83
N ALA A 35 -1.27 10.07 -1.78
CA ALA A 35 0.15 9.78 -1.97
C ALA A 35 0.61 9.81 -3.44
N LEU A 36 -0.32 9.65 -4.38
CA LEU A 36 -0.07 9.57 -5.82
C LEU A 36 -0.66 10.77 -6.57
N ASP A 37 -0.79 11.92 -5.90
CA ASP A 37 -1.30 13.17 -6.50
C ASP A 37 -2.63 13.00 -7.24
N TYR A 38 -3.53 12.19 -6.68
CA TYR A 38 -4.86 11.87 -7.20
C TYR A 38 -4.85 11.18 -8.57
N ASP A 39 -3.76 10.52 -8.96
CA ASP A 39 -3.70 9.65 -10.15
C ASP A 39 -4.53 8.37 -9.92
N GLU A 40 -5.81 8.42 -10.30
CA GLU A 40 -6.74 7.30 -10.15
C GLU A 40 -6.29 6.04 -10.90
N ALA A 41 -5.64 6.19 -12.06
CA ALA A 41 -5.19 5.05 -12.86
C ALA A 41 -4.09 4.27 -12.11
N ARG A 42 -3.14 5.00 -11.53
CA ARG A 42 -2.07 4.42 -10.72
C ARG A 42 -2.60 3.84 -9.41
N VAL A 43 -3.55 4.50 -8.75
CA VAL A 43 -4.22 3.96 -7.55
C VAL A 43 -4.92 2.63 -7.87
N ASN A 44 -5.71 2.58 -8.94
CA ASN A 44 -6.40 1.37 -9.37
C ASN A 44 -5.42 0.23 -9.66
N PHE A 45 -4.30 0.55 -10.32
CA PHE A 45 -3.24 -0.41 -10.58
C PHE A 45 -2.65 -0.99 -9.28
N VAL A 46 -2.28 -0.15 -8.32
CA VAL A 46 -1.71 -0.59 -7.03
C VAL A 46 -2.70 -1.47 -6.26
N CYS A 47 -3.95 -1.02 -6.13
CA CYS A 47 -4.98 -1.81 -5.43
C CYS A 47 -5.16 -3.19 -6.08
N ARG A 48 -5.23 -3.24 -7.42
CA ARG A 48 -5.36 -4.50 -8.16
C ARG A 48 -4.16 -5.41 -7.96
N GLN A 49 -2.95 -4.88 -7.99
CA GLN A 49 -1.74 -5.68 -7.72
C GLN A 49 -1.73 -6.29 -6.32
N VAL A 50 -2.12 -5.51 -5.29
CA VAL A 50 -2.25 -6.02 -3.92
C VAL A 50 -3.32 -7.11 -3.83
N GLU A 51 -4.45 -6.94 -4.53
CA GLU A 51 -5.53 -7.92 -4.54
C GLU A 51 -5.14 -9.24 -5.21
N GLU A 52 -4.47 -9.17 -6.37
CA GLU A 52 -4.10 -10.31 -7.22
C GLU A 52 -2.87 -11.06 -6.68
N THR A 53 -1.84 -10.33 -6.24
CA THR A 53 -0.55 -10.92 -5.85
C THR A 53 -0.34 -11.00 -4.34
N GLY A 54 -1.19 -10.33 -3.57
CA GLY A 54 -1.10 -10.24 -2.12
C GLY A 54 -0.13 -9.17 -1.61
N ARG A 55 0.66 -8.51 -2.45
CA ARG A 55 1.55 -7.42 -2.01
C ARG A 55 1.92 -6.46 -3.14
N TYR A 56 2.35 -5.26 -2.80
CA TYR A 56 2.90 -4.30 -3.74
C TYR A 56 3.94 -3.40 -3.08
N GLU A 57 5.04 -3.17 -3.78
CA GLU A 57 6.09 -2.26 -3.35
C GLU A 57 5.95 -0.94 -4.11
N LEU A 58 5.57 0.12 -3.39
CA LEU A 58 5.49 1.47 -3.92
C LEU A 58 6.82 2.19 -3.64
N GLY A 59 7.67 2.24 -4.66
CA GLY A 59 8.89 3.06 -4.65
C GLY A 59 8.54 4.55 -4.52
N GLY A 60 9.14 5.22 -3.54
CA GLY A 60 8.92 6.63 -3.27
C GLY A 60 9.52 7.52 -4.36
N ILE A 61 8.82 8.61 -4.65
CA ILE A 61 9.26 9.68 -5.57
C ILE A 61 10.55 10.38 -5.03
N ARG A 62 10.90 10.15 -3.75
CA ARG A 62 12.12 10.65 -3.10
C ARG A 62 13.04 9.51 -2.67
N GLY A 63 13.72 8.92 -3.66
CA GLY A 63 15.03 8.23 -3.58
C GLY A 63 15.17 7.00 -2.68
N ASP A 64 14.77 7.08 -1.41
CA ASP A 64 15.15 6.11 -0.37
C ASP A 64 13.95 5.58 0.43
N LEU A 65 12.74 6.11 0.21
CA LEU A 65 11.54 5.69 0.92
C LEU A 65 10.78 4.66 0.09
N THR A 66 10.54 3.48 0.66
CA THR A 66 9.73 2.43 0.06
C THR A 66 8.49 2.21 0.91
N THR A 67 7.32 2.24 0.31
CA THR A 67 6.07 1.84 0.98
C THR A 67 5.69 0.43 0.55
N MET A 68 5.66 -0.51 1.47
CA MET A 68 5.23 -1.88 1.23
C MET A 68 3.78 -2.06 1.67
N ILE A 69 2.94 -2.56 0.78
CA ILE A 69 1.52 -2.82 1.01
C ILE A 69 1.29 -4.32 0.90
N GLU A 70 0.78 -4.94 1.95
CA GLU A 70 0.58 -6.39 2.01
C GLU A 70 -0.87 -6.70 2.37
N LYS A 71 -1.50 -7.60 1.62
CA LYS A 71 -2.81 -8.16 1.92
C LYS A 71 -2.69 -9.08 3.13
N ILE A 72 -3.53 -8.87 4.13
CA ILE A 72 -3.67 -9.81 5.24
C ILE A 72 -4.69 -10.86 4.82
N LEU A 73 -4.23 -12.10 4.67
CA LEU A 73 -5.11 -13.24 4.54
C LEU A 73 -5.47 -13.69 5.96
N HIS A 74 -6.76 -13.60 6.30
CA HIS A 74 -7.26 -14.30 7.49
C HIS A 74 -7.16 -15.80 7.21
N SER A 75 -6.47 -16.52 8.09
CA SER A 75 -6.33 -17.99 8.03
C SER A 75 -7.50 -18.68 8.71
#